data_AF-A0A4Q5RT34-F1
#
_entry.id   AF-A0A4Q5RT34-F1
#
_cell.length_a   1.000
_cell.length_b   1.000
_cell.length_c   1.000
_cell.angle_alpha   90.00
_cell.angle_beta   90.00
_cell.angle_gamma   90.00
#
_symmetry.space_group_name_H-M   'P 1'
#
loop_
_entity.id
_entity.type
_entity.pdbx_description
1 polymer ?
#
loop_
_entity_poly.entity_id
_entity_poly.type
_entity_poly.pdbx_seq_one_letter_code
_entity_poly.pdbx_strand_id
1 'polypeptide(L)'
;MAGRTPKNTVRDWIDAAQRTLVDEGISGLKIDRLANRLGVTRGGFYHNFKDRDEFFDQIIQHWEQTCRFLQDDPPPAKPAEAIDWLDHLIQRLIEADGYDYQFDLAVREWARGDKRAEWAVERADRERLETLQKCFEALGYDADHAAIRARVFYYHQIGYYAIGVKQSISERRRKAALYLDILCGEEALAAARAGRKTTRNASTA
;
A
#
# COMPACT_ATOMS: atom_id res chain seq x y z
N MET A 1 3.05 29.08 -38.22
CA MET A 1 2.33 28.76 -36.97
C MET A 1 3.12 27.69 -36.22
N ALA A 2 4.08 28.09 -35.40
CA ALA A 2 4.90 27.13 -34.64
C ALA A 2 4.05 26.54 -33.52
N GLY A 3 3.64 25.28 -33.67
CA GLY A 3 2.89 24.55 -32.65
C GLY A 3 3.74 24.43 -31.39
N ARG A 4 3.27 25.02 -30.30
CA ARG A 4 3.87 24.89 -28.97
C ARG A 4 3.88 23.42 -28.60
N THR A 5 5.05 22.77 -28.65
CA THR A 5 5.22 21.39 -28.16
C THR A 5 4.68 21.35 -26.72
N PRO A 6 3.74 20.45 -26.38
CA PRO A 6 3.29 20.31 -25.01
C PRO A 6 4.54 20.04 -24.16
N LYS A 7 4.86 20.94 -23.23
CA LYS A 7 5.86 20.63 -22.20
C LYS A 7 5.20 19.60 -21.31
N ASN A 8 5.53 18.33 -21.53
CA ASN A 8 5.14 17.31 -20.59
C ASN A 8 5.86 17.54 -19.27
N THR A 9 5.12 17.36 -18.19
CA THR A 9 5.56 17.59 -16.82
C THR A 9 6.25 16.35 -16.28
N VAL A 10 7.00 16.51 -15.18
CA VAL A 10 7.49 15.40 -14.36
C VAL A 10 6.36 14.40 -14.08
N ARG A 11 5.16 14.90 -13.73
CA ARG A 11 4.00 14.06 -13.43
C ARG A 11 3.58 13.18 -14.60
N ASP A 12 3.54 13.73 -15.83
CA ASP A 12 3.17 12.96 -17.03
C ASP A 12 4.14 11.80 -17.28
N TRP A 13 5.44 12.02 -17.06
CA TRP A 13 6.45 10.96 -17.16
C TRP A 13 6.29 9.89 -16.09
N ILE A 14 6.03 10.28 -14.84
CA ILE A 14 5.84 9.35 -13.72
C ILE A 14 4.58 8.52 -13.89
N ASP A 15 3.46 9.12 -14.31
CA ASP A 15 2.21 8.39 -14.57
C ASP A 15 2.38 7.41 -15.74
N ALA A 16 3.11 7.79 -16.80
CA ALA A 16 3.44 6.89 -17.91
C ALA A 16 4.38 5.77 -17.47
N ALA A 17 5.32 6.05 -16.57
CA ALA A 17 6.22 5.05 -16.00
C ALA A 17 5.48 4.05 -15.12
N GLN A 18 4.61 4.50 -14.22
CA GLN A 18 3.79 3.63 -13.38
C GLN A 18 3.00 2.63 -14.24
N ARG A 19 2.27 3.12 -15.25
CA ARG A 19 1.52 2.25 -16.18
C ARG A 19 2.43 1.26 -16.89
N THR A 20 3.57 1.73 -17.41
CA THR A 20 4.53 0.87 -18.11
C THR A 20 5.15 -0.17 -17.17
N LEU A 21 5.42 0.18 -15.91
CA LEU A 21 5.97 -0.74 -14.92
C LEU A 21 4.94 -1.82 -14.58
N VAL A 22 3.66 -1.46 -14.42
CA VAL A 22 2.57 -2.42 -14.18
C VAL A 22 2.37 -3.36 -15.37
N ASP A 23 2.39 -2.83 -16.60
CA ASP A 23 2.07 -3.61 -17.80
C ASP A 23 3.26 -4.45 -18.33
N GLU A 24 4.48 -3.90 -18.28
CA GLU A 24 5.68 -4.44 -18.95
C GLU A 24 6.84 -4.72 -17.98
N GLY A 25 6.70 -4.39 -16.69
CA GLY A 25 7.78 -4.48 -15.71
C GLY A 25 8.92 -3.49 -15.98
N ILE A 26 10.00 -3.61 -15.19
CA ILE A 26 11.17 -2.71 -15.26
C ILE A 26 11.83 -2.71 -16.66
N SER A 27 11.73 -3.81 -17.39
CA SER A 27 12.29 -3.93 -18.75
C SER A 27 11.62 -3.00 -19.78
N GLY A 28 10.35 -2.63 -19.53
CA GLY A 28 9.57 -1.71 -20.36
C GLY A 28 9.96 -0.24 -20.15
N LEU A 29 10.57 0.11 -19.02
CA LEU A 29 10.97 1.49 -18.67
C LEU A 29 12.19 1.97 -19.46
N LYS A 30 11.95 2.26 -20.74
CA LYS A 30 12.92 2.84 -21.68
C LYS A 30 12.49 4.26 -22.04
N ILE A 31 13.39 5.23 -21.89
CA ILE A 31 13.12 6.66 -22.13
C ILE A 31 12.53 6.89 -23.52
N ASP A 32 13.08 6.27 -24.58
CA ASP A 32 12.58 6.46 -25.95
C ASP A 32 11.14 5.93 -26.11
N ARG A 33 10.80 4.81 -25.44
CA ARG A 33 9.44 4.25 -25.48
C ARG A 33 8.45 5.16 -24.75
N LEU A 34 8.84 5.66 -23.58
CA LEU A 34 8.03 6.58 -22.79
C LEU A 34 7.83 7.92 -23.53
N ALA A 35 8.87 8.44 -24.16
CA ALA A 35 8.80 9.63 -25.00
C ALA A 35 7.78 9.45 -26.13
N ASN A 36 7.85 8.32 -26.85
CA ASN A 36 6.90 7.98 -27.91
C ASN A 36 5.46 7.86 -27.38
N ARG A 37 5.27 7.19 -26.23
CA ARG A 37 3.95 7.07 -25.56
C ARG A 37 3.37 8.43 -25.18
N LEU A 38 4.21 9.37 -24.79
CA LEU A 38 3.84 10.74 -24.41
C LEU A 38 3.75 11.70 -25.61
N GLY A 39 4.09 11.27 -26.83
CA GLY A 39 4.10 12.12 -28.02
C GLY A 39 5.18 13.22 -27.99
N VAL A 40 6.28 12.99 -27.25
CA VAL A 40 7.41 13.93 -27.14
C VAL A 40 8.71 13.30 -27.63
N THR A 41 9.75 14.12 -27.74
CA THR A 41 11.10 13.63 -28.06
C THR A 41 11.84 13.18 -26.80
N ARG A 42 12.88 12.36 -26.98
CA ARG A 42 13.84 12.04 -25.90
C ARG A 42 14.44 13.30 -25.27
N GLY A 43 14.64 14.38 -26.05
CA GLY A 43 15.12 15.65 -25.52
C GLY A 43 14.20 16.26 -24.46
N GLY A 44 12.89 16.06 -24.58
CA GLY A 44 11.90 16.51 -23.59
C GLY A 44 12.05 15.87 -22.21
N PHE A 45 12.61 14.65 -22.14
CA PHE A 45 12.94 13.98 -20.88
C PHE A 45 13.96 14.80 -20.08
N TYR A 46 15.02 15.27 -20.74
CA TYR A 46 16.12 15.97 -20.08
C TYR A 46 15.79 17.39 -19.62
N HIS A 47 14.59 17.90 -19.94
CA HIS A 47 14.04 19.11 -19.32
C HIS A 47 13.41 18.85 -17.96
N ASN A 48 13.00 17.60 -17.69
CA ASN A 48 12.31 17.18 -16.47
C ASN A 48 13.22 16.40 -15.50
N PHE A 49 14.18 15.65 -16.05
CA PHE A 49 15.11 14.82 -15.27
C PHE A 49 16.53 14.99 -15.79
N LYS A 50 17.50 15.11 -14.90
CA LYS A 50 18.94 15.16 -15.21
C LYS A 50 19.40 13.88 -15.90
N ASP A 51 18.99 12.74 -15.39
CA ASP A 51 19.39 11.42 -15.87
C ASP A 51 18.34 10.36 -15.56
N ARG A 52 18.65 9.11 -15.92
CA ARG A 52 17.76 7.96 -15.71
C ARG A 52 17.65 7.57 -14.23
N ASP A 53 18.70 7.79 -13.46
CA ASP A 53 18.72 7.41 -12.05
C ASP A 53 17.80 8.32 -11.25
N GLU A 54 17.85 9.64 -11.48
CA GLU A 54 16.90 10.58 -10.89
C GLU A 54 15.44 10.21 -11.23
N PHE A 55 15.18 9.84 -12.49
CA PHE A 55 13.85 9.41 -12.89
C PHE A 55 13.37 8.16 -12.15
N PHE A 56 14.26 7.18 -11.96
CA PHE A 56 13.93 5.97 -11.21
C PHE A 56 13.69 6.25 -9.73
N ASP A 57 14.50 7.12 -9.13
CA ASP A 57 14.30 7.55 -7.75
C ASP A 57 12.95 8.27 -7.57
N GLN A 58 12.55 9.09 -8.55
CA GLN A 58 11.24 9.74 -8.54
C GLN A 58 10.06 8.77 -8.72
N ILE A 59 10.22 7.69 -9.50
CA ILE A 59 9.17 6.63 -9.59
C ILE A 59 8.99 5.95 -8.23
N ILE A 60 10.09 5.66 -7.52
CA ILE A 60 10.04 5.04 -6.20
C ILE A 60 9.42 5.99 -5.18
N GLN A 61 9.83 7.25 -5.18
CA GLN A 61 9.24 8.25 -4.31
C GLN A 61 7.73 8.38 -4.55
N HIS A 62 7.30 8.36 -5.81
CA HIS A 62 5.88 8.37 -6.17
C HIS A 62 5.17 7.10 -5.68
N TRP A 63 5.79 5.92 -5.79
CA TRP A 63 5.26 4.67 -5.23
C TRP A 63 5.08 4.76 -3.71
N GLU A 64 6.10 5.22 -2.97
CA GLU A 64 6.02 5.38 -1.50
C GLU A 64 4.90 6.34 -1.07
N GLN A 65 4.66 7.38 -1.86
CA GLN A 65 3.63 8.39 -1.60
C GLN A 65 2.22 7.91 -1.94
N THR A 66 2.06 7.07 -2.98
CA THR A 66 0.74 6.74 -3.54
C THR A 66 0.27 5.32 -3.26
N CYS A 67 1.16 4.36 -3.01
CA CYS A 67 0.79 2.99 -2.63
C CYS A 67 0.69 2.86 -1.10
N ARG A 68 -0.32 3.55 -0.54
CA ARG A 68 -0.56 3.61 0.90
C ARG A 68 -1.32 2.37 1.38
N PHE A 69 -0.58 1.34 1.78
CA PHE A 69 -1.17 0.12 2.35
C PHE A 69 -1.92 0.40 3.66
N LEU A 70 -1.33 1.21 4.53
CA LEU A 70 -1.93 1.63 5.80
C LEU A 70 -2.77 2.91 5.61
N GLN A 71 -3.74 3.14 6.49
CA GLN A 71 -4.30 4.48 6.65
C GLN A 71 -3.33 5.44 7.34
N ASP A 72 -3.56 6.75 7.17
CA ASP A 72 -2.72 7.81 7.76
C ASP A 72 -2.96 7.98 9.28
N ASP A 73 -4.01 7.35 9.82
CA ASP A 73 -4.30 7.38 11.25
C ASP A 73 -3.19 6.66 12.05
N PRO A 74 -2.77 7.23 13.19
CA PRO A 74 -1.76 6.59 14.03
C PRO A 74 -2.24 5.23 14.55
N PRO A 75 -1.30 4.34 14.92
CA PRO A 75 -1.66 3.07 15.55
C PRO A 75 -2.53 3.30 16.79
N PRO A 76 -3.55 2.45 16.99
CA PRO A 76 -4.49 2.56 18.11
C PRO A 76 -3.80 2.31 19.45
N ALA A 77 -4.31 2.89 20.53
CA ALA A 77 -3.76 2.71 21.89
C ALA A 77 -4.65 1.84 22.78
N LYS A 78 -5.94 1.67 22.41
CA LYS A 78 -6.91 0.90 23.18
C LYS A 78 -7.52 -0.24 22.35
N PRO A 79 -8.00 -1.32 22.98
CA PRO A 79 -8.57 -2.45 22.25
C PRO A 79 -9.76 -2.07 21.34
N ALA A 80 -10.64 -1.18 21.81
CA ALA A 80 -11.79 -0.72 21.03
C ALA A 80 -11.38 0.03 19.75
N GLU A 81 -10.41 0.94 19.87
CA GLU A 81 -9.84 1.70 18.76
C GLU A 81 -9.12 0.76 17.77
N ALA A 82 -8.49 -0.30 18.28
CA ALA A 82 -7.76 -1.24 17.44
C ALA A 82 -8.65 -2.06 16.51
N ILE A 83 -9.84 -2.46 16.97
CA ILE A 83 -10.80 -3.10 16.07
C ILE A 83 -11.25 -2.14 14.98
N ASP A 84 -11.65 -0.93 15.36
CA ASP A 84 -12.16 0.05 14.40
C ASP A 84 -11.09 0.43 13.37
N TRP A 85 -9.83 0.53 13.81
CA TRP A 85 -8.67 0.76 12.94
C TRP A 85 -8.43 -0.41 11.97
N LEU A 86 -8.48 -1.67 12.42
CA LEU A 86 -8.33 -2.84 11.53
C LEU A 86 -9.51 -3.00 10.57
N ASP A 87 -10.73 -2.76 11.03
CA ASP A 87 -11.93 -2.75 10.19
C ASP A 87 -11.78 -1.72 9.06
N HIS A 88 -11.36 -0.50 9.38
CA HIS A 88 -11.10 0.55 8.39
C HIS A 88 -10.03 0.13 7.38
N LEU A 89 -8.89 -0.41 7.86
CA LEU A 89 -7.81 -0.88 7.01
C LEU A 89 -8.30 -1.95 6.01
N ILE A 90 -9.06 -2.92 6.50
CA ILE A 90 -9.59 -4.00 5.66
C ILE A 90 -10.56 -3.46 4.62
N GLN A 91 -11.45 -2.52 4.97
CA GLN A 91 -12.35 -1.92 3.98
C GLN A 91 -11.57 -1.20 2.88
N ARG A 92 -10.55 -0.40 3.24
CA ARG A 92 -9.68 0.26 2.26
C ARG A 92 -8.99 -0.72 1.32
N LEU A 93 -8.43 -1.81 1.85
CA LEU A 93 -7.78 -2.86 1.04
C LEU A 93 -8.77 -3.64 0.17
N ILE A 94 -10.03 -3.75 0.59
CA ILE A 94 -11.11 -4.37 -0.19
C ILE A 94 -11.52 -3.49 -1.36
N GLU A 95 -11.64 -2.19 -1.12
CA GLU A 95 -12.07 -1.19 -2.10
C GLU A 95 -10.93 -0.68 -2.98
N ALA A 96 -9.70 -1.09 -2.71
CA ALA A 96 -8.47 -0.57 -3.31
C ALA A 96 -8.36 0.96 -3.15
N ASP A 97 -8.84 1.48 -2.03
CA ASP A 97 -8.83 2.91 -1.73
C ASP A 97 -7.43 3.35 -1.29
N GLY A 98 -6.75 4.07 -2.18
CA GLY A 98 -5.39 4.59 -1.94
C GLY A 98 -4.27 3.56 -1.96
N TYR A 99 -4.56 2.30 -2.33
CA TYR A 99 -3.55 1.24 -2.48
C TYR A 99 -3.65 0.56 -3.85
N ASP A 100 -2.78 0.97 -4.78
CA ASP A 100 -2.59 0.32 -6.06
C ASP A 100 -1.69 -0.91 -5.90
N TYR A 101 -2.31 -2.07 -5.64
CA TYR A 101 -1.59 -3.33 -5.44
C TYR A 101 -0.83 -3.78 -6.70
N GLN A 102 -1.27 -3.39 -7.90
CA GLN A 102 -0.57 -3.77 -9.13
C GLN A 102 0.75 -3.01 -9.24
N PHE A 103 0.75 -1.72 -8.89
CA PHE A 103 1.97 -0.93 -8.82
C PHE A 103 2.90 -1.40 -7.69
N ASP A 104 2.37 -1.73 -6.50
CA ASP A 104 3.16 -2.32 -5.41
C ASP A 104 3.85 -3.63 -5.81
N LEU A 105 3.15 -4.54 -6.49
CA LEU A 105 3.74 -5.77 -7.01
C LEU A 105 4.81 -5.51 -8.08
N ALA A 106 4.59 -4.54 -8.96
CA ALA A 106 5.54 -4.21 -10.01
C ALA A 106 6.85 -3.63 -9.45
N VAL A 107 6.78 -2.81 -8.40
CA VAL A 107 7.96 -2.31 -7.67
C VAL A 107 8.66 -3.43 -6.91
N ARG A 108 7.91 -4.38 -6.31
CA ARG A 108 8.49 -5.57 -5.66
C ARG A 108 9.24 -6.47 -6.64
N GLU A 109 8.74 -6.64 -7.85
CA GLU A 109 9.48 -7.40 -8.88
C GLU A 109 10.73 -6.63 -9.33
N TRP A 110 10.64 -5.31 -9.50
CA TRP A 110 11.81 -4.46 -9.76
C TRP A 110 12.89 -4.59 -8.66
N ALA A 111 12.47 -4.62 -7.39
CA ALA A 111 13.37 -4.77 -6.24
C ALA A 111 14.26 -6.02 -6.29
N ARG A 112 13.90 -7.07 -7.06
CA ARG A 112 14.73 -8.29 -7.18
C ARG A 112 16.08 -8.06 -7.85
N GLY A 113 16.18 -7.00 -8.66
CA GLY A 113 17.38 -6.68 -9.43
C GLY A 113 17.96 -5.29 -9.19
N ASP A 114 17.34 -4.48 -8.34
CA ASP A 114 17.74 -3.08 -8.13
C ASP A 114 17.70 -2.69 -6.65
N LYS A 115 18.88 -2.33 -6.11
CA LYS A 115 19.07 -2.01 -4.69
C LYS A 115 18.24 -0.83 -4.23
N ARG A 116 17.95 0.13 -5.11
CA ARG A 116 17.17 1.32 -4.75
C ARG A 116 15.71 0.94 -4.45
N ALA A 117 15.13 0.07 -5.27
CA ALA A 117 13.77 -0.45 -5.08
C ALA A 117 13.73 -1.46 -3.92
N GLU A 118 14.76 -2.30 -3.76
CA GLU A 118 14.92 -3.20 -2.61
C GLU A 118 14.83 -2.44 -1.29
N TRP A 119 15.65 -1.40 -1.10
CA TRP A 119 15.64 -0.62 0.14
C TRP A 119 14.32 0.12 0.37
N ALA A 120 13.67 0.61 -0.68
CA ALA A 120 12.36 1.24 -0.56
C ALA A 120 11.28 0.25 -0.10
N VAL A 121 11.25 -0.94 -0.70
CA VAL A 121 10.35 -2.04 -0.30
C VAL A 121 10.62 -2.48 1.13
N GLU A 122 11.88 -2.65 1.52
CA GLU A 122 12.25 -3.02 2.89
C GLU A 122 11.80 -1.98 3.93
N ARG A 123 11.92 -0.67 3.61
CA ARG A 123 11.43 0.40 4.48
C ARG A 123 9.91 0.35 4.63
N ALA A 124 9.19 0.26 3.52
CA ALA A 124 7.73 0.20 3.53
C ALA A 124 7.23 -1.05 4.27
N ASP A 125 7.82 -2.23 4.04
CA ASP A 125 7.45 -3.47 4.71
C ASP A 125 7.68 -3.40 6.21
N ARG A 126 8.79 -2.78 6.64
CA ARG A 126 9.09 -2.56 8.07
C ARG A 126 8.06 -1.65 8.73
N GLU A 127 7.78 -0.50 8.15
CA GLU A 127 6.79 0.45 8.65
C GLU A 127 5.39 -0.21 8.77
N ARG A 128 4.99 -0.96 7.74
CA ARG A 128 3.72 -1.68 7.69
C ARG A 128 3.63 -2.71 8.82
N LEU A 129 4.66 -3.53 9.00
CA LEU A 129 4.71 -4.56 10.04
C LEU A 129 4.76 -3.97 11.45
N GLU A 130 5.57 -2.94 11.69
CA GLU A 130 5.67 -2.27 13.00
C GLU A 130 4.34 -1.61 13.41
N THR A 131 3.62 -1.02 12.46
CA THR A 131 2.31 -0.40 12.70
C THR A 131 1.24 -1.44 13.01
N LEU A 132 1.20 -2.52 12.22
CA LEU A 132 0.28 -3.63 12.46
C LEU A 132 0.58 -4.30 13.81
N GLN A 133 1.84 -4.46 14.18
CA GLN A 133 2.23 -5.02 15.48
C GLN A 133 1.66 -4.18 16.63
N LYS A 134 1.84 -2.85 16.60
CA LYS A 134 1.26 -1.94 17.61
C LYS A 134 -0.25 -2.08 17.72
N CYS A 135 -0.93 -2.31 16.60
CA CYS A 135 -2.38 -2.54 16.61
C CYS A 135 -2.76 -3.83 17.34
N PHE A 136 -2.03 -4.93 17.12
CA PHE A 136 -2.26 -6.18 17.85
C PHE A 136 -1.83 -6.10 19.33
N GLU A 137 -0.79 -5.33 19.66
CA GLU A 137 -0.43 -5.02 21.06
C GLU A 137 -1.56 -4.27 21.76
N ALA A 138 -2.18 -3.29 21.09
CA ALA A 138 -3.33 -2.55 21.62
C ALA A 138 -4.58 -3.43 21.84
N LEU A 139 -4.68 -4.57 21.16
CA LEU A 139 -5.70 -5.60 21.42
C LEU A 139 -5.39 -6.48 22.64
N GLY A 140 -4.21 -6.33 23.26
CA GLY A 140 -3.81 -7.03 24.47
C GLY A 140 -2.88 -8.23 24.24
N TYR A 141 -2.35 -8.41 23.03
CA TYR A 141 -1.33 -9.42 22.77
C TYR A 141 0.05 -8.96 23.25
N ASP A 142 0.89 -9.91 23.69
CA ASP A 142 2.31 -9.65 23.89
C ASP A 142 3.03 -9.40 22.55
N ALA A 143 4.25 -8.88 22.63
CA ALA A 143 5.03 -8.45 21.46
C ALA A 143 5.26 -9.58 20.44
N ASP A 144 5.51 -10.81 20.90
CA ASP A 144 5.79 -11.95 20.01
C ASP A 144 4.52 -12.38 19.28
N HIS A 145 3.41 -12.53 20.00
CA HIS A 145 2.12 -12.85 19.39
C HIS A 145 1.64 -11.74 18.44
N ALA A 146 1.79 -10.47 18.83
CA ALA A 146 1.43 -9.34 18.01
C ALA A 146 2.25 -9.28 16.71
N ALA A 147 3.57 -9.50 16.80
CA ALA A 147 4.45 -9.54 15.62
C ALA A 147 4.08 -10.66 14.64
N ILE A 148 3.74 -11.85 15.14
CA ILE A 148 3.29 -12.96 14.28
C ILE A 148 1.94 -12.63 13.64
N ARG A 149 0.99 -12.04 14.37
CA ARG A 149 -0.31 -11.63 13.80
C ARG A 149 -0.16 -10.56 12.72
N ALA A 150 0.71 -9.57 12.94
CA ALA A 150 1.06 -8.57 11.95
C ALA A 150 1.61 -9.20 10.67
N ARG A 151 2.54 -10.16 10.78
CA ARG A 151 3.08 -10.92 9.64
C ARG A 151 2.01 -11.73 8.92
N VAL A 152 1.17 -12.46 9.65
CA VAL A 152 0.10 -13.27 9.05
C VAL A 152 -0.87 -12.39 8.29
N PHE A 153 -1.33 -11.27 8.88
CA PHE A 153 -2.19 -10.31 8.19
C PHE A 153 -1.51 -9.78 6.92
N TYR A 154 -0.28 -9.27 7.06
CA TYR A 154 0.41 -8.58 5.99
C TYR A 154 0.76 -9.50 4.82
N TYR A 155 1.41 -10.62 5.11
CA TYR A 155 1.83 -11.57 4.07
C TYR A 155 0.66 -12.27 3.42
N HIS A 156 -0.46 -12.45 4.13
CA HIS A 156 -1.70 -12.91 3.52
C HIS A 156 -2.20 -11.93 2.45
N GLN A 157 -2.25 -10.62 2.73
CA GLN A 157 -2.69 -9.62 1.75
C GLN A 157 -1.74 -9.53 0.55
N ILE A 158 -0.44 -9.44 0.79
CA ILE A 158 0.57 -9.45 -0.30
C ILE A 158 0.46 -10.74 -1.12
N GLY A 159 0.31 -11.90 -0.46
CA GLY A 159 0.13 -13.19 -1.12
C GLY A 159 -1.13 -13.25 -1.98
N TYR A 160 -2.24 -12.69 -1.52
CA TYR A 160 -3.49 -12.56 -2.27
C TYR A 160 -3.29 -11.85 -3.60
N TYR A 161 -2.57 -10.73 -3.57
CA TYR A 161 -2.24 -9.98 -4.77
C TYR A 161 -1.25 -10.72 -5.65
N ALA A 162 -0.18 -11.26 -5.07
CA ALA A 162 0.91 -11.91 -5.81
C ALA A 162 0.47 -13.16 -6.59
N ILE A 163 -0.44 -13.97 -6.03
CA ILE A 163 -0.97 -15.16 -6.73
C ILE A 163 -2.19 -14.84 -7.61
N GLY A 164 -2.60 -13.58 -7.68
CA GLY A 164 -3.71 -13.13 -8.52
C GLY A 164 -5.08 -13.69 -8.10
N VAL A 165 -5.36 -13.78 -6.80
CA VAL A 165 -6.67 -14.24 -6.31
C VAL A 165 -7.78 -13.35 -6.86
N LYS A 166 -8.68 -13.93 -7.65
CA LYS A 166 -9.87 -13.21 -8.15
C LYS A 166 -11.05 -13.48 -7.23
N GLN A 167 -11.42 -12.47 -6.44
CA GLN A 167 -12.61 -12.46 -5.61
C GLN A 167 -13.36 -11.15 -5.83
N SER A 168 -14.68 -11.22 -5.90
CA SER A 168 -15.50 -10.01 -5.97
C SER A 168 -15.42 -9.22 -4.66
N ILE A 169 -15.63 -7.90 -4.73
CA ILE A 169 -15.69 -7.03 -3.55
C ILE A 169 -16.72 -7.56 -2.54
N SER A 170 -17.88 -8.02 -3.01
CA SER A 170 -18.94 -8.57 -2.14
C SER A 170 -18.49 -9.83 -1.40
N GLU A 171 -17.75 -10.73 -2.05
CA GLU A 171 -17.19 -11.91 -1.39
C GLU A 171 -16.13 -11.56 -0.35
N ARG A 172 -15.24 -10.60 -0.66
CA ARG A 172 -14.23 -10.13 0.30
C ARG A 172 -14.89 -9.48 1.51
N ARG A 173 -15.90 -8.63 1.32
CA ARG A 173 -16.69 -8.03 2.41
C ARG A 173 -17.36 -9.08 3.30
N ARG A 174 -17.99 -10.09 2.69
CA ARG A 174 -18.63 -11.18 3.45
C ARG A 174 -17.64 -11.97 4.31
N LYS A 175 -16.39 -12.12 3.85
CA LYS A 175 -15.34 -12.85 4.57
C LYS A 175 -14.53 -11.99 5.54
N ALA A 176 -14.59 -10.66 5.44
CA ALA A 176 -13.78 -9.74 6.25
C ALA A 176 -13.93 -10.00 7.76
N ALA A 177 -15.16 -10.16 8.24
CA ALA A 177 -15.43 -10.47 9.65
C ALA A 177 -14.77 -11.78 10.10
N LEU A 178 -14.80 -12.83 9.27
CA LEU A 178 -14.16 -14.12 9.59
C LEU A 178 -12.63 -14.00 9.64
N TYR A 179 -12.03 -13.19 8.76
CA TYR A 179 -10.60 -12.92 8.84
C TYR A 179 -10.24 -12.21 10.15
N LEU A 180 -11.02 -11.21 10.55
CA LEU A 180 -10.81 -10.54 11.84
C LEU A 180 -11.00 -11.48 13.02
N ASP A 181 -12.03 -12.31 13.01
CA ASP A 181 -12.26 -13.29 14.08
C ASP A 181 -11.06 -14.25 14.22
N ILE A 182 -10.52 -14.75 13.10
CA ILE A 182 -9.34 -15.64 13.09
C ILE A 182 -8.07 -14.90 13.52
N LEU A 183 -7.85 -13.68 13.03
CA LEU A 183 -6.61 -12.94 13.25
C LEU A 183 -6.55 -12.29 14.63
N CYS A 184 -7.68 -11.80 15.14
CA CYS A 184 -7.77 -11.09 16.41
C CYS A 184 -8.26 -11.95 17.57
N GLY A 185 -8.81 -13.15 17.33
CA GLY A 185 -9.31 -14.05 18.37
C GLY A 185 -10.63 -13.61 19.01
N GLU A 186 -11.52 -14.57 19.28
CA GLU A 186 -12.87 -14.29 19.80
C GLU A 186 -12.87 -13.55 21.14
N GLU A 187 -11.98 -13.94 22.07
CA GLU A 187 -11.90 -13.33 23.40
C GLU A 187 -11.46 -11.87 23.37
N ALA A 188 -10.42 -11.54 22.60
CA ALA A 188 -9.94 -10.17 22.48
C ALA A 188 -10.98 -9.28 21.78
N LEU A 189 -11.66 -9.81 20.76
CA LEU A 189 -12.77 -9.12 20.11
C LEU A 189 -13.95 -8.89 21.07
N ALA A 190 -14.30 -9.87 21.89
CA ALA A 190 -15.36 -9.73 22.89
C ALA A 190 -15.00 -8.67 23.94
N ALA A 191 -13.78 -8.69 24.47
CA ALA A 191 -13.29 -7.72 25.44
C ALA A 191 -13.31 -6.28 24.89
N ALA A 192 -12.80 -6.08 23.67
CA ALA A 192 -12.79 -4.79 23.01
C ALA A 192 -14.21 -4.27 22.66
N ARG A 193 -15.12 -5.15 22.23
CA ARG A 193 -16.54 -4.81 21.99
C ARG A 193 -17.28 -4.48 23.28
N ALA A 194 -16.97 -5.14 24.39
CA ALA A 194 -17.52 -4.82 25.70
C ALA A 194 -17.07 -3.42 26.17
N GLY A 195 -15.79 -3.08 25.99
CA GLY A 195 -15.25 -1.75 26.26
C GLY A 195 -16.00 -0.63 25.53
N ARG A 196 -16.34 -0.84 24.25
CA ARG A 196 -17.13 0.12 23.43
C ARG A 196 -18.48 0.49 24.04
N LYS A 197 -19.23 -0.49 24.57
CA LYS A 197 -20.56 -0.25 25.15
C LYS A 197 -20.48 0.63 26.41
N THR A 198 -19.44 0.44 27.21
CA THR A 198 -19.21 1.22 28.43
C THR A 198 -18.86 2.67 28.11
N THR A 199 -17.98 2.92 27.13
CA THR A 199 -17.58 4.29 26.74
C THR A 199 -18.73 5.08 26.12
N ARG A 200 -19.57 4.42 25.31
CA ARG A 200 -20.73 5.09 24.68
C ARG A 200 -21.78 5.52 25.71
N ASN A 201 -22.05 4.69 26.71
CA ASN A 201 -23.01 5.02 27.77
C ASN A 201 -22.52 6.16 28.69
N ALA A 202 -21.22 6.29 28.89
CA ALA A 202 -20.62 7.37 29.69
C ALA A 202 -20.59 8.73 28.98
N SER A 203 -20.66 8.76 27.64
CA SER A 203 -20.68 10.02 26.85
C SER A 203 -22.10 10.58 26.64
N THR A 204 -23.14 9.82 27.02
CA THR A 204 -24.56 10.19 26.87
C THR A 204 -25.26 10.51 28.19
N ALA A 205 -24.52 10.51 29.30
CA ALA A 205 -24.97 10.88 30.63
C ALA A 205 -24.30 12.18 31.08
#